data_AF-A0A8T5SAB6-F1
#
_entry.id   AF-A0A8T5SAB6-F1
#
_cell.length_a   1.000
_cell.length_b   1.000
_cell.length_c   1.000
_cell.angle_alpha   90.00
_cell.angle_beta   90.00
_cell.angle_gamma   90.00
#
_symmetry.space_group_name_H-M   'P 1'
#
loop_
_entity.id
_entity.type
_entity.pdbx_description
1 polymer ?
#
loop_
_entity_poly.entity_id
_entity_poly.type
_entity_poly.pdbx_seq_one_letter_code
_entity_poly.pdbx_strand_id
1 'polypeptide(L)' 'MTTERHLDSEKGLLIGTKAPFINTSDVFEKKIDFSLLFKEYRGIFLDFSRGAW' A
#
# COMPACT_ATOMS: atom_id res chain seq x y z
N MET A 1 6.14 13.97 -36.55
CA MET A 1 5.29 13.41 -35.48
C MET A 1 6.20 13.00 -34.34
N THR A 2 6.28 13.84 -33.31
CA THR A 2 7.05 13.56 -32.10
C THR A 2 6.15 12.71 -31.21
N THR A 3 6.46 11.42 -31.08
CA THR A 3 5.74 10.53 -30.17
C THR A 3 6.02 11.00 -28.76
N GLU A 4 5.06 11.69 -28.15
CA GLU A 4 5.10 12.02 -26.72
C GLU A 4 5.27 10.70 -25.97
N ARG A 5 6.45 10.49 -25.35
CA ARG A 5 6.60 9.41 -24.37
C ARG A 5 5.58 9.71 -23.28
N HIS A 6 4.52 8.90 -23.21
CA HIS A 6 3.72 8.83 -22.00
C HIS A 6 4.69 8.57 -20.84
N LEU A 7 4.96 9.61 -20.07
CA LEU A 7 5.47 9.49 -18.72
C LEU A 7 4.36 8.78 -17.96
N ASP A 8 4.29 7.45 -18.07
CA ASP A 8 3.69 6.64 -17.03
C ASP A 8 4.55 6.89 -15.79
N SER A 9 4.20 7.95 -15.07
CA SER A 9 4.78 8.33 -13.79
C SER A 9 4.81 7.08 -12.92
N GLU A 10 5.99 6.62 -12.50
CA GLU A 10 6.24 5.45 -11.65
C GLU A 10 5.04 5.08 -10.76
N LYS A 11 4.12 4.25 -11.28
CA LYS A 11 2.88 3.89 -10.57
C LYS A 11 3.20 2.73 -9.64
N GLY A 12 3.06 2.93 -8.33
CA GLY A 12 3.20 1.89 -7.31
C GLY A 12 4.46 2.03 -6.45
N LEU A 13 4.61 1.10 -5.50
CA LEU A 13 5.78 1.04 -4.63
C LEU A 13 6.89 0.22 -5.29
N LEU A 14 8.09 0.79 -5.36
CA LEU A 14 9.26 0.07 -5.87
C LEU A 14 9.67 -1.04 -4.90
N ILE A 15 10.14 -2.17 -5.45
CA ILE A 15 10.65 -3.29 -4.65
C ILE A 15 11.84 -2.80 -3.81
N GLY A 16 11.88 -3.23 -2.55
CA GLY A 16 12.95 -2.86 -1.61
C GLY A 16 12.78 -1.47 -0.98
N THR A 17 11.72 -0.73 -1.32
CA THR A 17 11.37 0.50 -0.60
C THR A 17 10.63 0.18 0.69
N LYS A 18 10.69 1.11 1.65
CA LYS A 18 9.92 0.99 2.89
C LYS A 18 8.42 1.02 2.56
N ALA A 19 7.68 0.05 3.07
CA ALA A 19 6.23 0.08 2.98
C ALA A 19 5.70 1.36 3.65
N PRO A 20 4.80 2.11 3.00
CA PRO A 20 4.20 3.28 3.60
C PRO A 20 3.35 2.84 4.79
N PHE A 21 3.52 3.51 5.93
CA PHE A 21 2.61 3.38 7.06
C PHE A 21 1.34 4.13 6.72
N ILE A 22 0.37 3.42 6.13
CA ILE A 22 -0.92 4.00 5.79
C ILE A 22 -1.72 4.12 7.10
N ASN A 23 -2.26 5.30 7.39
CA ASN A 23 -3.27 5.44 8.44
C ASN A 23 -4.53 4.71 7.99
N THR A 24 -4.69 3.46 8.39
CA THR A 24 -5.90 2.68 8.12
C THR A 24 -6.70 2.49 9.39
N SER A 25 -8.01 2.39 9.21
CA SER A 25 -8.93 1.92 10.23
C SER A 25 -9.56 0.61 9.75
N ASP A 26 -9.96 -0.23 10.70
CA ASP A 26 -10.80 -1.39 10.38
C ASP A 26 -12.24 -0.98 10.04
N VAL A 27 -13.08 -1.97 9.74
CA VAL A 27 -14.51 -1.77 9.41
C VAL A 27 -15.35 -1.21 10.58
N PHE A 28 -14.78 -1.16 11.78
CA PHE A 28 -15.38 -0.58 12.98
C PHE A 28 -14.73 0.76 13.37
N GLU A 29 -14.03 1.40 12.44
CA GLU A 29 -13.32 2.68 12.61
C GLU A 29 -12.17 2.64 13.63
N LYS A 30 -11.75 1.46 14.09
CA LYS A 30 -10.61 1.34 14.98
C LYS A 30 -9.33 1.53 14.20
N LYS A 31 -8.49 2.48 14.64
CA LYS A 31 -7.18 2.72 14.05
C LYS A 31 -6.30 1.46 14.15
N ILE A 32 -5.70 1.09 13.02
CA ILE A 32 -4.74 -0.01 12.93
C ILE A 32 -3.33 0.58 12.92
N ASP A 33 -2.47 0.10 13.82
CA ASP A 33 -1.04 0.40 13.81
C ASP A 33 -0.28 -0.75 13.14
N PHE A 34 0.08 -0.57 11.86
CA PHE A 34 0.86 -1.56 11.12
C PHE A 34 2.23 -1.86 11.73
N SER A 35 2.80 -0.94 12.53
CA SER A 35 4.09 -1.19 13.19
C SER A 35 4.04 -2.37 14.16
N LEU A 36 2.87 -2.63 14.76
CA LEU A 36 2.66 -3.79 15.62
C LEU A 36 2.66 -5.08 14.79
N LEU A 37 1.99 -5.09 13.64
CA LEU A 37 1.94 -6.24 12.75
C LEU A 37 3.35 -6.60 12.22
N PHE A 38 4.17 -5.62 11.88
CA PHE A 38 5.55 -5.87 11.43
C PHE A 38 6.50 -6.35 12.54
N LYS A 39 6.16 -6.14 13.82
CA LYS A 39 6.93 -6.71 14.93
C LYS A 39 6.59 -8.19 15.17
N GLU A 40 5.33 -8.55 14.97
CA GLU A 40 4.82 -9.89 15.22
C GLU A 40 5.09 -10.85 14.05
N TYR A 41 4.97 -10.34 12.81
CA TYR A 41 5.09 -11.15 11.60
C TYR A 41 6.32 -10.79 10.78
N ARG A 42 6.98 -11.81 10.22
CA ARG A 42 8.15 -11.65 9.34
C ARG A 42 7.81 -11.06 7.96
N GLY A 43 6.53 -11.08 7.59
CA GLY A 43 6.03 -10.55 6.33
C GLY A 43 4.51 -10.40 6.38
N ILE A 44 3.99 -9.44 5.62
CA ILE A 44 2.56 -9.14 5.53
C ILE A 44 2.18 -9.14 4.06
N PHE A 45 1.08 -9.79 3.72
CA PHE A 45 0.45 -9.72 2.40
C PHE A 45 -0.72 -8.75 2.47
N LEU A 46 -0.71 -7.72 1.61
CA LEU A 46 -1.77 -6.73 1.51
C LEU A 46 -2.49 -6.93 0.18
N ASP A 47 -3.81 -7.15 0.26
CA ASP A 47 -4.69 -7.24 -0.91
C ASP A 47 -5.60 -6.01 -0.95
N PHE A 48 -5.71 -5.37 -2.12
CA PHE A 48 -6.51 -4.16 -2.32
C PHE A 48 -7.70 -4.49 -3.21
N SER A 49 -8.88 -4.60 -2.61
CA SER A 49 -10.14 -4.76 -3.34
C SER A 49 -10.77 -3.40 -3.64
N ARG A 50 -11.27 -3.24 -4.87
CA ARG A 50 -12.09 -2.09 -5.27
C ARG A 50 -13.56 -2.44 -5.11
N GLY A 51 -14.05 -2.50 -3.87
CA GLY A 51 -15.45 -2.82 -3.57
C GLY A 51 -15.70 -2.93 -2.08
N ALA A 52 -16.93 -2.58 -1.66
CA ALA A 52 -17.38 -2.80 -0.29
C ALA A 52 -17.46 -4.32 -0.02
N TRP A 53 -16.91 -4.74 1.11
CA TRP A 53 -17.23 -6.03 1.72
C TRP A 53 -18.45 -5.83 2.61
#